data_AF-A0AAW0XUV4-F1
#
_entry.id   AF-A0AAW0XUV4-F1
#
_cell.length_a   1.000
_cell.length_b   1.000
_cell.length_c   1.000
_cell.angle_alpha   90.00
_cell.angle_beta   90.00
_cell.angle_gamma   90.00
#
_symmetry.space_group_name_H-M   'P 1'
#
loop_
_entity.id
_entity.type
_entity.pdbx_description
1 polymer ?
#
loop_
_entity_poly.entity_id
_entity_poly.type
_entity_poly.pdbx_seq_one_letter_code
_entity_poly.pdbx_strand_id
1 'polypeptide(L)'
;METVVGYHNGASEYQVHFYDVQVERRRLALQRLQEEFRPENLRLHHKTPHFFVSSQWQDHNMSCLYLGYRIFWALYFSMWAVWAWAGSMGYDADFSVKGYFVLYMTNWGIWTLAVDTTIQAINVVLHCKKISEEGDATYPSMTRLMKVSWILSNITGALHIFITSAYWITVYPNRSGESQTTESFPGV
;
A
#
# COMPACT_ATOMS: atom_id res chain seq x y z
N MET A 1 3.14 2.34 -71.04
CA MET A 1 2.28 2.79 -69.93
C MET A 1 2.06 1.60 -68.99
N GLU A 2 3.05 1.21 -68.18
CA GLU A 2 2.85 0.11 -67.20
C GLU A 2 3.80 0.28 -66.00
N THR A 3 3.51 1.23 -65.12
CA THR A 3 4.27 1.40 -63.85
C THR A 3 3.38 1.99 -62.74
N VAL A 4 2.16 1.48 -62.53
CA VAL A 4 1.28 1.95 -61.42
C VAL A 4 0.69 0.81 -60.56
N VAL A 5 0.81 -0.46 -60.97
CA VAL A 5 0.08 -1.57 -60.29
C VAL A 5 0.81 -2.14 -59.07
N GLY A 6 2.12 -1.86 -58.87
CA GLY A 6 2.91 -2.47 -57.80
C GLY A 6 2.80 -1.83 -56.41
N TYR A 7 2.39 -0.57 -56.30
CA TYR A 7 2.42 0.16 -55.02
C TYR A 7 1.21 -0.08 -54.11
N HIS A 8 0.06 -0.46 -54.67
CA HIS A 8 -1.16 -0.65 -53.88
C HIS A 8 -1.18 -1.99 -53.11
N ASN A 9 -0.58 -3.05 -53.66
CA ASN A 9 -0.55 -4.36 -53.01
C ASN A 9 0.40 -4.40 -51.81
N GLY A 10 1.56 -3.76 -51.90
CA GLY A 10 2.51 -3.71 -50.78
C GLY A 10 1.91 -3.02 -49.55
N ALA A 11 1.24 -1.88 -49.72
CA ALA A 11 0.63 -1.15 -48.61
C ALA A 11 -0.45 -1.96 -47.88
N SER A 12 -1.26 -2.75 -48.60
CA SER A 12 -2.26 -3.65 -48.01
C SER A 12 -1.60 -4.78 -47.22
N GLU A 13 -0.52 -5.36 -47.74
CA GLU A 13 0.20 -6.47 -47.11
C GLU A 13 0.92 -6.03 -45.84
N TYR A 14 1.53 -4.83 -45.85
CA TYR A 14 2.09 -4.21 -44.64
C TYR A 14 1.01 -3.92 -43.59
N GLN A 15 -0.17 -3.49 -44.00
CA GLN A 15 -1.26 -3.20 -43.08
C GLN A 15 -1.75 -4.49 -42.40
N VAL A 16 -1.98 -5.56 -43.18
CA VAL A 16 -2.41 -6.88 -42.66
C VAL A 16 -1.35 -7.45 -41.72
N HIS A 17 -0.08 -7.43 -42.12
CA HIS A 17 1.02 -7.89 -41.27
C HIS A 17 1.13 -7.08 -39.97
N PHE A 18 0.94 -5.76 -40.03
CA PHE A 18 0.96 -4.92 -38.82
C PHE A 18 -0.22 -5.24 -37.88
N TYR A 19 -1.42 -5.47 -38.42
CA TYR A 19 -2.58 -5.89 -37.64
C TYR A 19 -2.36 -7.25 -36.98
N ASP A 20 -1.82 -8.24 -37.69
CA ASP A 20 -1.55 -9.56 -37.13
C ASP A 20 -0.52 -9.52 -36.00
N VAL A 21 0.55 -8.73 -36.16
CA VAL A 21 1.58 -8.55 -35.11
C VAL A 21 1.01 -7.83 -33.87
N GLN A 22 0.05 -6.93 -34.04
CA GLN A 22 -0.63 -6.26 -32.92
C GLN A 22 -1.58 -7.21 -32.18
N VAL A 23 -2.33 -8.03 -32.92
CA VAL A 23 -3.24 -9.03 -32.35
C VAL A 23 -2.46 -10.09 -31.58
N GLU A 24 -1.35 -10.58 -32.13
CA GLU A 24 -0.52 -11.58 -31.47
C GLU A 24 0.15 -11.02 -30.21
N ARG A 25 0.64 -9.77 -30.24
CA ARG A 25 1.13 -9.10 -29.02
C ARG A 25 0.07 -8.97 -27.95
N ARG A 26 -1.17 -8.64 -28.32
CA ARG A 26 -2.30 -8.57 -27.36
C ARG A 26 -2.63 -9.94 -26.79
N ARG A 27 -2.64 -11.00 -27.61
CA ARG A 27 -2.87 -12.38 -27.14
C ARG A 27 -1.80 -12.85 -26.16
N LEU A 28 -0.52 -12.62 -26.48
CA LEU A 28 0.59 -12.94 -25.60
C LEU A 28 0.57 -12.12 -24.30
N ALA A 29 0.15 -10.85 -24.36
CA ALA A 29 -0.02 -10.02 -23.17
C ALA A 29 -1.17 -10.53 -22.29
N LEU A 30 -2.30 -10.91 -22.89
CA LEU A 30 -3.45 -11.47 -22.17
C LEU A 30 -3.13 -12.84 -21.57
N GLN A 31 -2.40 -13.71 -22.28
CA GLN A 31 -1.95 -14.99 -21.73
C GLN A 31 -1.02 -14.78 -20.54
N ARG A 32 -0.04 -13.88 -20.64
CA ARG A 32 0.82 -13.53 -19.50
C ARG A 32 0.02 -12.98 -18.32
N LEU A 33 -0.95 -12.10 -18.57
CA LEU A 33 -1.82 -11.60 -17.51
C LEU A 33 -2.66 -12.72 -16.88
N GLN A 34 -3.22 -13.63 -17.68
CA GLN A 34 -3.99 -14.77 -17.17
C GLN A 34 -3.14 -15.74 -16.36
N GLU A 35 -1.88 -15.96 -16.76
CA GLU A 35 -0.93 -16.77 -16.02
C GLU A 35 -0.53 -16.11 -14.69
N GLU A 36 -0.29 -14.78 -14.69
CA GLU A 36 0.04 -14.02 -13.49
C GLU A 36 -1.15 -13.97 -12.51
N PHE A 37 -2.37 -13.78 -13.02
CA PHE A 37 -3.61 -13.71 -12.22
C PHE A 37 -4.20 -15.09 -11.89
N ARG A 38 -3.50 -16.21 -12.15
CA ARG A 38 -3.97 -17.50 -11.66
C ARG A 38 -4.14 -17.46 -10.14
N PRO A 39 -5.26 -18.00 -9.60
CA PRO A 39 -5.49 -18.04 -8.16
C PRO A 39 -4.40 -18.80 -7.41
N GLU A 40 -3.69 -19.69 -8.10
CA GLU A 40 -2.52 -20.43 -7.63
C GLU A 40 -1.30 -19.50 -7.40
N ASN A 41 -1.07 -18.54 -8.30
CA ASN A 41 0.01 -17.53 -8.21
C ASN A 41 -0.36 -16.39 -7.25
N LEU A 42 -1.66 -16.13 -7.06
CA LEU A 42 -2.17 -15.21 -6.03
C LEU A 42 -1.99 -15.73 -4.59
N ARG A 43 -1.55 -16.98 -4.37
CA ARG A 43 -1.33 -17.55 -3.01
C ARG A 43 -0.11 -16.98 -2.26
N LEU A 44 0.47 -15.86 -2.71
CA LEU A 44 1.67 -15.24 -2.10
C LEU A 44 2.76 -16.30 -1.83
N HIS A 45 2.91 -17.28 -2.72
CA HIS A 45 3.97 -18.28 -2.61
C HIS A 45 5.21 -17.70 -3.29
N HIS A 46 5.99 -16.91 -2.54
CA HIS A 46 7.30 -16.51 -3.04
C HIS A 46 8.23 -17.72 -2.98
N LYS A 47 8.89 -18.05 -4.11
CA LYS A 47 9.88 -19.13 -4.21
C LYS A 47 11.04 -18.97 -3.20
N THR A 48 11.19 -17.78 -2.64
CA THR A 48 12.27 -17.39 -1.72
C THR A 48 11.70 -16.53 -0.58
N PRO A 49 11.11 -17.13 0.46
CA PRO A 49 10.55 -16.40 1.60
C PRO A 49 11.61 -15.60 2.37
N HIS A 50 12.89 -15.94 2.21
CA HIS A 50 14.00 -15.22 2.81
C HIS A 50 14.08 -13.75 2.35
N PHE A 51 13.84 -13.45 1.05
CA PHE A 51 13.86 -12.06 0.54
C PHE A 51 12.73 -11.20 1.11
N PHE A 52 11.66 -11.82 1.61
CA PHE A 52 10.57 -11.10 2.28
C PHE A 52 10.94 -10.67 3.69
N VAL A 53 11.77 -11.47 4.37
CA VAL A 53 12.38 -11.07 5.63
C VAL A 53 13.43 -10.03 5.31
N SER A 54 14.44 -10.34 4.51
CA SER A 54 15.55 -9.42 4.25
C SER A 54 15.16 -8.12 3.51
N SER A 55 13.98 -8.02 2.88
CA SER A 55 13.49 -6.71 2.41
C SER A 55 13.08 -5.78 3.55
N GLN A 56 12.66 -6.32 4.71
CA GLN A 56 12.46 -5.53 5.93
C GLN A 56 13.78 -5.22 6.64
N TRP A 57 14.81 -6.04 6.40
CA TRP A 57 16.11 -6.04 7.09
C TRP A 57 17.21 -6.22 6.05
N GLN A 58 17.70 -5.11 5.52
CA GLN A 58 18.65 -5.10 4.40
C GLN A 58 19.94 -5.93 4.64
N ASP A 59 20.20 -6.36 5.88
CA ASP A 59 21.33 -7.20 6.28
C ASP A 59 20.90 -8.36 7.20
N HIS A 60 21.68 -9.46 7.20
CA HIS A 60 21.44 -10.69 7.96
C HIS A 60 21.59 -10.48 9.48
N ASN A 61 22.40 -9.50 9.90
CA ASN A 61 22.58 -9.16 11.31
C ASN A 61 21.60 -8.09 11.75
N MET A 62 20.61 -8.53 12.52
CA MET A 62 19.56 -7.67 13.04
C MET A 62 20.07 -6.80 14.19
N SER A 63 20.09 -5.47 14.01
CA SER A 63 20.48 -4.56 15.09
C SER A 63 19.39 -4.47 16.17
N CYS A 64 19.80 -4.50 17.44
CA CYS A 64 18.91 -4.25 18.59
C CYS A 64 18.23 -2.88 18.49
N LEU A 65 18.90 -1.90 17.87
CA LEU A 65 18.36 -0.57 17.59
C LEU A 65 17.12 -0.64 16.69
N TYR A 66 17.10 -1.52 15.69
CA TYR A 66 15.92 -1.67 14.84
C TYR A 66 14.73 -2.27 15.60
N LEU A 67 14.96 -3.27 16.46
CA LEU A 67 13.91 -3.81 17.33
C LEU A 67 13.29 -2.70 18.18
N GLY A 68 14.13 -1.87 18.81
CA GLY A 68 13.70 -0.70 19.58
C GLY A 68 12.90 0.29 18.73
N TYR A 69 13.37 0.62 17.53
CA TYR A 69 12.68 1.48 16.56
C TYR A 69 11.28 0.95 16.22
N ARG A 70 11.15 -0.36 15.95
CA ARG A 70 9.86 -0.98 15.60
C ARG A 70 8.87 -0.97 16.76
N ILE A 71 9.34 -1.30 17.96
CA ILE A 71 8.51 -1.26 19.17
C ILE A 71 8.05 0.17 19.47
N PHE A 72 8.96 1.14 19.36
CA PHE A 72 8.65 2.55 19.57
C PHE A 72 7.49 3.02 18.67
N TRP A 73 7.57 2.75 17.36
CA TRP A 73 6.50 3.14 16.43
C TRP A 73 5.18 2.41 16.68
N ALA A 74 5.24 1.12 17.00
CA ALA A 74 4.03 0.35 17.34
C ALA A 74 3.32 0.94 18.56
N LEU A 75 4.07 1.29 19.62
CA LEU A 75 3.52 1.92 20.82
C LEU A 75 2.99 3.32 20.55
N TYR A 76 3.76 4.13 19.80
CA TYR A 76 3.38 5.50 19.46
C TYR A 76 2.04 5.54 18.71
N PHE A 77 1.89 4.78 17.63
CA PHE A 77 0.64 4.79 16.85
C PHE A 77 -0.51 4.10 17.58
N SER A 78 -0.24 3.07 18.37
CA SER A 78 -1.28 2.45 19.21
C SER A 78 -1.81 3.42 20.27
N MET A 79 -0.94 4.20 20.90
CA MET A 79 -1.34 5.24 21.85
C MET A 79 -2.22 6.29 21.17
N TRP A 80 -1.82 6.76 19.98
CA TRP A 80 -2.62 7.70 19.19
C TRP A 80 -3.98 7.14 18.77
N ALA A 81 -4.05 5.86 18.37
CA ALA A 81 -5.30 5.20 18.03
C ALA A 81 -6.26 5.13 19.23
N VAL A 82 -5.74 4.76 20.41
CA VAL A 82 -6.52 4.72 21.66
C VAL A 82 -6.95 6.12 22.08
N TRP A 83 -6.08 7.12 21.97
CA TRP A 83 -6.41 8.51 22.27
C TRP A 83 -7.54 9.03 21.36
N ALA A 84 -7.42 8.81 20.05
CA ALA A 84 -8.43 9.22 19.07
C ALA A 84 -9.78 8.52 19.33
N TRP A 85 -9.75 7.24 19.70
CA TRP A 85 -10.93 6.49 20.08
C TRP A 85 -11.57 7.02 21.36
N ALA A 86 -10.80 7.16 22.43
CA ALA A 86 -11.29 7.63 23.72
C ALA A 86 -11.92 9.02 23.64
N GLY A 87 -11.29 9.93 22.87
CA GLY A 87 -11.83 11.28 22.66
C GLY A 87 -13.14 11.32 21.86
N SER A 88 -13.37 10.34 20.98
CA SER A 88 -14.53 10.35 20.07
C SER A 88 -15.68 9.44 20.51
N MET A 89 -15.38 8.41 21.31
CA MET A 89 -16.33 7.43 21.86
C MET A 89 -16.61 7.64 23.35
N GLY A 90 -16.14 8.75 23.94
CA GLY A 90 -16.40 9.11 25.33
C GLY A 90 -17.89 9.14 25.68
N TYR A 91 -18.20 8.93 26.96
CA TYR A 91 -19.58 8.88 27.46
C TYR A 91 -20.36 10.17 27.15
N ASP A 92 -19.68 11.31 27.16
CA ASP A 92 -20.24 12.65 26.90
C ASP A 92 -20.30 13.01 25.40
N ALA A 93 -19.84 12.12 24.50
CA ALA A 93 -19.82 12.41 23.07
C ALA A 93 -21.21 12.23 22.44
N ASP A 94 -21.67 13.28 21.76
CA ASP A 94 -22.93 13.29 21.02
C ASP A 94 -22.97 12.19 19.94
N PHE A 95 -24.17 11.67 19.66
CA PHE A 95 -24.35 10.57 18.70
C PHE A 95 -23.87 10.95 17.29
N SER A 96 -24.02 12.24 16.94
CA SER A 96 -23.50 12.80 15.69
C SER A 96 -21.97 12.66 15.59
N VAL A 97 -21.24 13.01 16.65
CA VAL A 97 -19.76 12.92 16.74
C VAL A 97 -19.27 11.48 16.62
N LYS A 98 -19.99 10.53 17.23
CA LYS A 98 -19.70 9.08 17.11
C LYS A 98 -19.84 8.58 15.68
N GLY A 99 -20.84 9.07 14.94
CA GLY A 99 -21.01 8.75 13.51
C GLY A 99 -19.91 9.35 12.64
N TYR A 100 -19.53 10.60 12.89
CA TYR A 100 -18.45 11.25 12.14
C TYR A 100 -17.09 10.58 12.35
N PHE A 101 -16.83 10.01 13.53
CA PHE A 101 -15.57 9.31 13.80
C PHE A 101 -15.30 8.18 12.79
N VAL A 102 -16.33 7.40 12.45
CA VAL A 102 -16.24 6.30 11.47
C VAL A 102 -16.13 6.84 10.04
N LEU A 103 -16.68 8.02 9.76
CA LEU A 103 -16.58 8.65 8.45
C LEU A 103 -15.23 9.31 8.19
N TYR A 104 -14.56 9.78 9.25
CA TYR A 104 -13.25 10.42 9.13
C TYR A 104 -12.17 9.41 8.73
N MET A 105 -11.84 9.43 7.44
CA MET A 105 -10.85 8.55 6.82
C MET A 105 -9.47 8.62 7.49
N THR A 106 -9.12 9.77 8.07
CA THR A 106 -7.87 9.95 8.83
C THR A 106 -7.83 9.09 10.10
N ASN A 107 -8.96 8.91 10.79
CA ASN A 107 -9.02 8.03 11.96
C ASN A 107 -8.75 6.57 11.55
N TRP A 108 -9.35 6.13 10.45
CA TRP A 108 -9.05 4.83 9.85
C TRP A 108 -7.59 4.71 9.41
N GLY A 109 -6.99 5.79 8.91
CA GLY A 109 -5.56 5.86 8.60
C GLY A 109 -4.68 5.59 9.83
N ILE A 110 -5.01 6.19 10.97
CA ILE A 110 -4.28 5.97 12.24
C ILE A 110 -4.45 4.54 12.73
N TRP A 111 -5.68 3.99 12.70
CA TRP A 111 -5.96 2.62 13.11
C TRP A 111 -5.23 1.59 12.25
N THR A 112 -5.31 1.72 10.93
CA THR A 112 -4.62 0.83 9.99
C THR A 112 -3.10 0.88 10.17
N LEU A 113 -2.55 2.06 10.46
CA LEU A 113 -1.13 2.24 10.78
C LEU A 113 -0.73 1.60 12.11
N ALA A 114 -1.56 1.75 13.15
CA ALA A 114 -1.31 1.13 14.45
C ALA A 114 -1.29 -0.40 14.34
N VAL A 115 -2.25 -0.98 13.61
CA VAL A 115 -2.29 -2.44 13.38
C VAL A 115 -1.09 -2.89 12.56
N ASP A 116 -0.76 -2.19 11.48
CA ASP A 116 0.36 -2.55 10.61
C ASP A 116 1.70 -2.52 11.35
N THR A 117 1.99 -1.43 12.05
CA THR A 117 3.24 -1.28 12.82
C THR A 117 3.34 -2.29 13.96
N THR A 118 2.22 -2.65 14.59
CA THR A 118 2.16 -3.69 15.63
C THR A 118 2.44 -5.07 15.05
N ILE A 119 1.83 -5.45 13.93
CA ILE A 119 2.08 -6.75 13.29
C ILE A 119 3.54 -6.84 12.82
N GLN A 120 4.10 -5.75 12.27
CA GLN A 120 5.52 -5.69 11.92
C GLN A 120 6.40 -5.89 13.15
N ALA A 121 6.12 -5.21 14.27
CA ALA A 121 6.85 -5.40 15.53
C ALA A 121 6.72 -6.82 16.11
N ILE A 122 5.57 -7.48 15.97
CA ILE A 122 5.39 -8.88 16.38
C ILE A 122 6.27 -9.80 15.53
N ASN A 123 6.27 -9.63 14.20
CA ASN A 123 7.10 -10.44 13.30
C ASN A 123 8.60 -10.30 13.64
N VAL A 124 9.02 -9.07 13.94
CA VAL A 124 10.36 -8.73 14.42
C VAL A 124 10.71 -9.46 15.72
N VAL A 125 9.83 -9.41 16.73
CA VAL A 125 10.06 -10.08 18.03
C VAL A 125 10.13 -11.59 17.87
N LEU A 126 9.23 -12.18 17.07
CA LEU A 126 9.23 -13.61 16.78
C LEU A 126 10.52 -14.04 16.06
N HIS A 127 11.03 -13.18 15.16
CA HIS A 127 12.30 -13.42 14.49
C HIS A 127 13.48 -13.39 15.46
N CYS A 128 13.58 -12.38 16.34
CA CYS A 128 14.59 -12.35 17.40
C CYS A 128 14.54 -13.57 18.30
N LYS A 129 13.34 -13.97 18.72
CA LYS A 129 13.15 -15.13 19.58
C LYS A 129 13.67 -16.40 18.89
N LYS A 130 13.35 -16.57 17.61
CA LYS A 130 13.85 -17.69 16.81
C LYS A 130 15.38 -17.72 16.71
N ILE A 131 16.01 -16.58 16.42
CA ILE A 131 17.49 -16.47 16.40
C ILE A 131 18.08 -16.84 17.77
N SER A 132 17.47 -16.40 18.86
CA SER A 132 17.93 -16.70 20.21
C SER A 132 17.81 -18.19 20.59
N GLU A 133 16.82 -18.90 20.05
CA GLU A 133 16.56 -20.32 20.36
C GLU A 133 17.36 -21.26 19.44
N GLU A 134 17.44 -20.96 18.14
CA GLU A 134 17.98 -21.87 17.12
C GLU A 134 19.37 -21.45 16.60
N GLY A 135 19.85 -20.25 16.92
CA GLY A 135 21.14 -19.71 16.46
C GLY A 135 21.17 -19.28 14.99
N ASP A 136 20.14 -19.64 14.21
CA ASP A 136 19.88 -19.18 12.84
C ASP A 136 18.36 -19.05 12.63
N ALA A 137 17.95 -18.09 11.79
CA ALA A 137 16.56 -17.90 11.43
C ALA A 137 16.32 -18.24 9.96
N THR A 138 16.50 -19.51 9.62
CA THR A 138 16.11 -20.06 8.32
C THR A 138 14.60 -20.29 8.27
N TYR A 139 13.91 -19.66 7.30
CA TYR A 139 12.48 -19.87 7.08
C TYR A 139 12.27 -20.79 5.87
N PRO A 140 11.80 -22.04 6.06
CA PRO A 140 11.55 -22.95 4.95
C PRO A 140 10.33 -22.52 4.12
N SER A 141 9.40 -21.76 4.72
CA SER A 141 8.23 -21.20 4.04
C SER A 141 7.76 -19.90 4.72
N MET A 142 7.04 -19.06 3.99
CA MET A 142 6.50 -17.80 4.50
C MET A 142 5.37 -18.09 5.51
N THR A 143 5.58 -17.67 6.77
CA THR A 143 4.60 -17.88 7.83
C THR A 143 3.33 -17.05 7.57
N ARG A 144 2.18 -17.50 8.07
CA ARG A 144 0.88 -16.81 7.88
C ARG A 144 0.93 -15.34 8.33
N LEU A 145 1.61 -15.06 9.45
CA LEU A 145 1.76 -13.70 9.98
C LEU A 145 2.55 -12.78 9.04
N MET A 146 3.57 -13.31 8.35
CA MET A 146 4.35 -12.54 7.38
C MET A 146 3.51 -12.21 6.15
N LYS A 147 2.66 -13.14 5.71
CA LYS A 147 1.72 -12.91 4.59
C LYS A 147 0.71 -11.82 4.96
N VAL A 148 0.11 -11.92 6.14
CA VAL A 148 -0.85 -10.93 6.65
C VAL A 148 -0.18 -9.57 6.77
N SER A 149 1.02 -9.51 7.36
CA SER A 149 1.81 -8.27 7.48
C SER A 149 2.07 -7.64 6.12
N TRP A 150 2.46 -8.44 5.13
CA TRP A 150 2.75 -7.90 3.79
C TRP A 150 1.50 -7.33 3.12
N ILE A 151 0.38 -8.06 3.16
CA ILE A 151 -0.89 -7.58 2.59
C ILE A 151 -1.30 -6.29 3.28
N LEU A 152 -1.22 -6.27 4.61
CA LEU A 152 -1.60 -5.12 5.41
C LEU A 152 -0.73 -3.90 5.09
N SER A 153 0.59 -4.06 5.00
CA SER A 153 1.49 -2.95 4.68
C SER A 153 1.21 -2.35 3.30
N ASN A 154 0.83 -3.18 2.31
CA ASN A 154 0.45 -2.68 0.98
C ASN A 154 -0.87 -1.89 1.02
N ILE A 155 -1.87 -2.38 1.75
CA ILE A 155 -3.16 -1.70 1.90
C ILE A 155 -2.98 -0.39 2.66
N THR A 156 -2.29 -0.42 3.80
CA THR A 156 -2.04 0.75 4.64
C THR A 156 -1.24 1.82 3.87
N GLY A 157 -0.20 1.42 3.13
CA GLY A 157 0.57 2.34 2.29
C GLY A 157 -0.27 3.02 1.22
N ALA A 158 -1.09 2.26 0.48
CA ALA A 158 -1.99 2.82 -0.53
C ALA A 158 -3.04 3.76 0.10
N LEU A 159 -3.62 3.37 1.23
CA LEU A 159 -4.60 4.18 1.96
C LEU A 159 -3.99 5.52 2.41
N HIS A 160 -2.74 5.54 2.87
CA HIS A 160 -2.08 6.76 3.34
C HIS A 160 -1.75 7.74 2.22
N ILE A 161 -1.30 7.22 1.07
CA ILE A 161 -1.11 8.03 -0.12
C ILE A 161 -2.45 8.64 -0.56
N PHE A 162 -3.53 7.85 -0.49
CA PHE A 162 -4.86 8.33 -0.82
C PHE A 162 -5.35 9.42 0.15
N ILE A 163 -5.25 9.20 1.46
CA ILE A 163 -5.65 10.20 2.48
C ILE A 163 -4.83 11.49 2.31
N THR A 164 -3.52 11.37 2.10
CA THR A 164 -2.63 12.52 1.95
C THR A 164 -2.95 13.30 0.68
N SER A 165 -3.11 12.62 -0.46
CA SER A 165 -3.47 13.28 -1.72
C SER A 165 -4.86 13.93 -1.65
N ALA A 166 -5.86 13.26 -1.08
CA ALA A 166 -7.19 13.82 -0.87
C ALA A 166 -7.15 15.09 0.00
N TYR A 167 -6.34 15.11 1.07
CA TYR A 167 -6.16 16.29 1.91
C TYR A 167 -5.62 17.49 1.13
N TRP A 168 -4.53 17.29 0.37
CA TRP A 168 -3.91 18.37 -0.40
C TRP A 168 -4.78 18.88 -1.54
N ILE A 169 -5.61 18.03 -2.13
CA ILE A 169 -6.51 18.41 -3.22
C ILE A 169 -7.76 19.12 -2.70
N THR A 170 -8.35 18.65 -1.61
CA THR A 170 -9.69 19.09 -1.18
C THR A 170 -9.68 20.05 0.00
N VAL A 171 -8.79 19.85 0.98
CA VAL A 171 -8.82 20.61 2.24
C VAL A 171 -7.91 21.83 2.14
N TYR A 172 -6.71 21.67 1.59
CA TYR A 172 -5.72 22.75 1.53
C TYR A 172 -6.20 23.98 0.74
N PRO A 173 -6.79 23.86 -0.47
CA PRO A 173 -7.23 25.03 -1.24
C PRO A 173 -8.41 25.77 -0.59
N ASN A 174 -9.32 25.04 0.05
CA ASN A 174 -10.49 25.64 0.72
C ASN A 174 -10.08 26.49 1.94
N ARG A 175 -9.03 26.10 2.66
CA ARG A 175 -8.47 26.88 3.76
C ARG A 175 -7.90 28.24 3.31
N SER A 176 -7.32 28.31 2.11
CA SER A 176 -6.82 29.58 1.54
C SER A 176 -7.93 30.49 1.02
N GLY A 177 -9.09 29.96 0.65
CA GLY A 177 -10.23 30.78 0.21
C GLY A 177 -10.92 31.50 1.37
N GLU A 178 -11.00 30.85 2.54
CA GLU A 178 -11.67 31.38 3.74
C GLU A 178 -10.87 32.50 4.44
N SER A 179 -9.56 32.53 4.22
CA SER A 179 -8.68 33.62 4.68
C SER A 179 -8.74 34.86 3.77
N GLN A 180 -9.17 34.72 2.50
CA GLN A 180 -9.35 35.87 1.61
C GLN A 180 -10.70 36.59 1.82
N THR A 181 -11.75 35.89 2.21
CA THR A 181 -13.07 36.50 2.48
C THR A 181 -13.14 37.27 3.80
N THR A 182 -12.25 36.99 4.76
CA THR A 182 -12.20 37.69 6.05
C THR A 182 -11.43 39.01 6.00
N GLU A 183 -10.54 39.23 5.01
CA GLU A 183 -9.88 40.52 4.80
C GLU A 183 -10.70 41.50 3.94
N SER A 184 -11.80 41.06 3.31
CA SER A 184 -12.64 41.90 2.44
C SER A 184 -13.72 42.73 3.16
N PHE A 185 -13.74 42.79 4.49
CA PHE A 185 -14.55 43.75 5.24
C PHE A 185 -13.70 44.93 5.74
N PRO A 186 -13.55 46.02 4.95
CA PRO A 186 -13.15 47.30 5.51
C PRO A 186 -14.32 47.82 6.36
N GLY A 187 -13.97 48.37 7.53
CA GLY A 187 -14.93 48.82 8.52
C GLY A 187 -16.03 49.73 7.97
N VAL A 188 -17.24 49.46 8.45
CA VAL A 188 -18.34 50.41 8.60
C VAL A 188 -18.83 50.29 10.04
#